data_AF-A0A3C0UYG9-F1
#
_entry.id   AF-A0A3C0UYG9-F1
#
_cell.length_a   1.000
_cell.length_b   1.000
_cell.length_c   1.000
_cell.angle_alpha   90.00
_cell.angle_beta   90.00
_cell.angle_gamma   90.00
#
_symmetry.space_group_name_H-M   'P 1'
#
loop_
_entity.id
_entity.type
_entity.pdbx_description
1 polymer ?
#
loop_
_entity_poly.entity_id
_entity_poly.type
_entity_poly.pdbx_seq_one_letter_code
_entity_poly.pdbx_strand_id
1 'polypeptide(L)'
;MEELLTKILEAIVILSLPFIFKVKIQPPNEFYEKRLEDLKSTFRKIDVQLGAFMFIIWIPCSTLFFGAIFWLLFSVTEPTFPANTIFFSSNYDSDSRLILSISLGLIISFATILQAGLYFLRNKLAQDFGLYLQYFARESNINFISFTNAWATFWCIIALLFLHQVDTCRLKIDDKSIELRRFFSINSETYHFDDVQSLFFSSLVKAPNGSIVKQERYRVLFKNGKQWIIDDWLSGNVSKDSLASYISKKTSLHILHQRVSDW
;
A
#
# COMPACT_ATOMS: atom_id res chain seq x y z
N MET A 1 23.86 -4.96 12.37
CA MET A 1 23.99 -3.48 12.46
C MET A 1 23.00 -2.80 11.53
N GLU A 2 22.91 -3.22 10.26
CA GLU A 2 21.92 -2.74 9.28
C GLU A 2 20.47 -2.93 9.75
N GLU A 3 20.09 -4.11 10.27
CA GLU A 3 18.72 -4.36 10.75
C GLU A 3 18.29 -3.44 11.92
N LEU A 4 19.23 -3.09 12.80
CA LEU A 4 18.98 -2.17 13.91
C LEU A 4 18.80 -0.73 13.40
N LEU A 5 19.61 -0.32 12.42
CA LEU A 5 19.52 1.00 11.80
C LEU A 5 18.18 1.17 11.06
N THR A 6 17.73 0.14 10.33
CA THR A 6 16.43 0.12 9.67
C THR A 6 15.28 0.27 10.67
N LYS A 7 15.29 -0.51 11.76
CA LYS A 7 14.26 -0.39 12.82
C LYS A 7 14.25 0.96 13.52
N ILE A 8 15.41 1.59 13.69
CA ILE A 8 15.51 2.95 14.26
C ILE A 8 14.95 3.99 13.27
N LEU A 9 15.28 3.88 11.99
CA LEU A 9 14.75 4.77 10.94
C LEU A 9 13.23 4.63 10.82
N GLU A 10 12.71 3.41 10.81
CA GLU A 10 11.27 3.13 10.84
C GLU A 10 10.63 3.78 12.06
N ALA A 11 11.18 3.58 13.26
CA ALA A 11 10.66 4.18 14.49
C ALA A 11 10.67 5.71 14.43
N ILE A 12 11.72 6.34 13.89
CA ILE A 12 11.79 7.80 13.71
C ILE A 12 10.70 8.28 12.73
N VAL A 13 10.54 7.61 11.58
CA VAL A 13 9.51 7.94 10.59
C VAL A 13 8.13 7.82 11.24
N ILE A 14 7.84 6.69 11.90
CA ILE A 14 6.59 6.43 12.61
C ILE A 14 6.30 7.50 13.66
N LEU A 15 7.29 7.82 14.50
CA LEU A 15 7.15 8.84 15.55
C LEU A 15 6.96 10.24 14.97
N SER A 16 7.44 10.50 13.76
CA SER A 16 7.27 11.77 13.05
C SER A 16 5.92 11.92 12.34
N LEU A 17 5.25 10.82 11.97
CA LEU A 17 3.98 10.85 11.21
C LEU A 17 2.86 11.63 11.92
N PRO A 18 2.64 11.50 13.24
CA PRO A 18 1.66 12.34 13.94
C PRO A 18 1.98 13.83 13.83
N PHE A 19 3.25 14.24 13.76
CA PHE A 19 3.62 15.65 13.61
C PHE A 19 3.41 16.16 12.18
N ILE A 20 3.54 15.27 11.18
CA ILE A 20 3.25 15.58 9.77
C ILE A 20 1.74 15.75 9.56
N PHE A 21 0.94 14.88 10.17
CA PHE A 21 -0.51 14.91 9.98
C PHE A 21 -1.26 15.83 10.95
N LYS A 22 -0.68 16.17 12.11
CA LYS A 22 -1.32 17.06 13.08
C LYS A 22 -1.28 18.50 12.60
N VAL A 23 -2.45 19.03 12.25
CA VAL A 23 -2.58 20.44 11.90
C VAL A 23 -2.68 21.28 13.17
N LYS A 24 -1.76 22.25 13.32
CA LYS A 24 -1.80 23.23 14.40
C LYS A 24 -2.85 24.29 14.09
N ILE A 25 -3.90 24.31 14.89
CA ILE A 25 -5.01 25.27 14.79
C ILE A 25 -5.21 25.84 16.18
N GLN A 26 -5.18 27.16 16.27
CA GLN A 26 -5.57 27.84 17.50
C GLN A 26 -7.10 27.90 17.54
N PRO A 27 -7.73 27.59 18.68
CA PRO A 27 -9.16 27.81 18.83
C PRO A 27 -9.46 29.28 18.57
N PRO A 28 -10.61 29.61 17.95
CA PRO A 28 -10.95 31.00 17.70
C PRO A 28 -11.07 31.77 19.02
N ASN A 29 -10.42 32.93 19.10
CA ASN A 29 -10.37 33.76 20.31
C ASN A 29 -11.66 34.53 20.59
N GLU A 30 -12.55 34.66 19.60
CA GLU A 30 -13.79 35.43 19.70
C GLU A 30 -15.00 34.52 19.56
N PHE A 31 -15.88 34.51 20.56
CA PHE A 31 -17.20 33.89 20.44
C PHE A 31 -18.08 34.78 19.56
N TYR A 32 -18.36 34.36 18.33
CA TYR A 32 -19.31 35.07 17.48
C TYR A 32 -20.73 34.56 17.80
N GLU A 33 -21.61 35.47 18.25
CA GLU A 33 -23.03 35.21 18.53
C GLU A 33 -23.91 35.11 17.26
N LYS A 34 -23.33 34.84 16.09
CA LYS A 34 -24.13 34.63 14.87
C LYS A 34 -24.92 33.32 14.97
N ARG A 35 -26.17 33.34 14.49
CA ARG A 35 -27.02 32.14 14.37
C ARG A 35 -26.45 31.20 13.30
N LEU A 36 -26.67 29.89 13.46
CA LEU A 36 -26.12 28.87 12.57
C LEU A 36 -26.64 29.03 11.13
N GLU A 37 -27.90 29.43 10.99
CA GLU A 37 -28.60 29.62 9.73
C GLU A 37 -27.92 30.69 8.87
N ASP A 38 -27.49 31.79 9.49
CA ASP A 38 -26.78 32.88 8.80
C ASP A 38 -25.40 32.42 8.32
N LEU A 39 -24.71 31.62 9.14
CA LEU A 39 -23.41 31.03 8.79
C LEU A 39 -23.54 30.03 7.65
N LYS A 40 -24.58 29.20 7.67
CA LYS A 40 -24.86 28.18 6.65
C LYS A 40 -25.12 28.82 5.29
N SER A 41 -25.92 29.88 5.22
CA SER A 41 -26.13 30.62 3.97
C SER A 41 -24.83 31.26 3.44
N THR A 42 -23.95 31.68 4.35
CA THR A 42 -22.67 32.32 4.00
C THR A 42 -21.65 31.31 3.46
N PHE A 43 -21.52 30.14 4.11
CA PHE A 43 -20.44 29.19 3.82
C PHE A 43 -20.82 28.02 2.91
N ARG A 44 -22.11 27.78 2.61
CA ARG A 44 -22.54 26.66 1.75
C ARG A 44 -21.85 26.65 0.38
N LYS A 45 -21.66 27.82 -0.25
CA LYS A 45 -20.93 27.91 -1.54
C LYS A 45 -19.47 27.49 -1.40
N ILE A 46 -18.85 27.81 -0.27
CA ILE A 46 -17.46 27.46 0.02
C ILE A 46 -17.34 25.97 0.30
N ASP A 47 -18.29 25.36 1.00
CA ASP A 47 -18.31 23.91 1.24
C ASP A 47 -18.39 23.11 -0.08
N VAL A 48 -19.25 23.54 -1.01
CA VAL A 48 -19.35 22.93 -2.35
C VAL A 48 -18.04 23.08 -3.12
N GLN A 49 -17.44 24.26 -3.07
CA GLN A 49 -16.16 24.52 -3.75
C GLN A 49 -15.00 23.74 -3.12
N LEU A 50 -15.00 23.59 -1.80
CA LEU A 50 -14.03 22.76 -1.08
C LEU A 50 -14.20 21.29 -1.48
N GLY A 51 -15.43 20.76 -1.49
CA GLY A 51 -15.70 19.41 -1.95
C GLY A 51 -15.24 19.17 -3.39
N ALA A 52 -15.60 20.08 -4.31
CA ALA A 52 -15.14 20.01 -5.69
C ALA A 52 -13.61 20.06 -5.81
N PHE A 53 -12.94 20.97 -5.08
CA PHE A 53 -11.48 21.05 -5.06
C PHE A 53 -10.85 19.76 -4.53
N MET A 54 -11.40 19.16 -3.47
CA MET A 54 -10.89 17.91 -2.90
C MET A 54 -11.01 16.73 -3.88
N PHE A 55 -12.19 16.53 -4.48
CA PHE A 55 -12.46 15.33 -5.30
C PHE A 55 -12.00 15.45 -6.75
N ILE A 56 -12.05 16.64 -7.35
CA ILE A 56 -11.72 16.84 -8.76
C ILE A 56 -10.25 17.19 -8.94
N ILE A 57 -9.65 17.89 -7.96
CA ILE A 57 -8.29 18.43 -8.09
C ILE A 57 -7.34 17.71 -7.14
N TRP A 58 -7.56 17.78 -5.83
CA TRP A 58 -6.59 17.30 -4.85
C TRP A 58 -6.34 15.80 -4.95
N ILE A 59 -7.39 14.96 -4.84
CA ILE A 59 -7.23 13.51 -4.86
C ILE A 59 -6.57 13.03 -6.16
N PRO A 60 -7.04 13.41 -7.37
CA PRO A 60 -6.41 12.95 -8.61
C PRO A 60 -4.97 13.45 -8.77
N CYS A 61 -4.71 14.75 -8.57
CA CYS A 61 -3.36 15.30 -8.75
C CYS A 61 -2.37 14.73 -7.74
N SER A 62 -2.77 14.61 -6.48
CA SER A 62 -1.94 14.02 -5.42
C SER A 62 -1.68 12.53 -5.68
N THR A 63 -2.69 11.79 -6.14
CA THR A 63 -2.56 10.35 -6.45
C THR A 63 -1.57 10.14 -7.57
N LEU A 64 -1.68 10.93 -8.64
CA LEU A 64 -0.75 10.88 -9.77
C LEU A 64 0.67 11.30 -9.37
N PHE A 65 0.80 12.36 -8.59
CA PHE A 65 2.10 12.86 -8.13
C PHE A 65 2.82 11.83 -7.24
N PHE A 66 2.18 11.36 -6.17
CA PHE A 66 2.78 10.37 -5.29
C PHE A 66 2.92 9.01 -5.96
N GLY A 67 1.96 8.63 -6.82
CA GLY A 67 2.06 7.41 -7.62
C GLY A 67 3.26 7.42 -8.56
N ALA A 68 3.56 8.55 -9.20
CA ALA A 68 4.75 8.69 -10.03
C ALA A 68 6.05 8.59 -9.20
N ILE A 69 6.07 9.16 -7.99
CA ILE A 69 7.22 9.04 -7.07
C ILE A 69 7.42 7.58 -6.67
N PHE A 70 6.38 6.87 -6.22
CA PHE A 70 6.48 5.47 -5.84
C PHE A 70 6.87 4.57 -7.01
N TRP A 71 6.32 4.83 -8.19
CA TRP A 71 6.70 4.16 -9.41
C TRP A 71 8.21 4.28 -9.65
N LEU A 72 8.73 5.52 -9.63
CA LEU A 72 10.15 5.77 -9.82
C LEU A 72 11.01 5.10 -8.74
N LEU A 73 10.59 5.14 -7.47
CA LEU A 73 11.28 4.46 -6.38
C LEU A 73 11.36 2.94 -6.59
N PHE A 74 10.24 2.31 -6.98
CA PHE A 74 10.21 0.87 -7.26
C PHE A 74 10.95 0.50 -8.55
N SER A 75 11.04 1.39 -9.53
CA SER A 75 11.84 1.18 -10.74
C SER A 75 13.34 1.28 -10.50
N VAL A 76 13.79 2.06 -9.51
CA VAL A 76 15.22 2.24 -9.20
C VAL A 76 15.74 1.18 -8.21
N THR A 77 14.85 0.58 -7.42
CA THR A 77 15.20 -0.41 -6.39
C THR A 77 15.10 -1.86 -6.89
N GLU A 78 15.65 -2.14 -8.06
CA GLU A 78 15.71 -3.51 -8.59
C GLU A 78 16.79 -4.32 -7.88
N PRO A 79 16.46 -5.45 -7.22
CA PRO A 79 17.44 -6.36 -6.68
C PRO A 79 18.12 -7.08 -7.82
N THR A 80 19.44 -7.08 -7.78
CA THR A 80 20.27 -7.87 -8.67
C THR A 80 20.21 -9.34 -8.26
N PHE A 81 19.97 -10.23 -9.22
CA PHE A 81 20.08 -11.67 -9.02
C PHE A 81 21.54 -12.11 -9.22
N PRO A 82 22.09 -13.03 -8.39
CA PRO A 82 21.47 -13.66 -7.24
C PRO A 82 21.61 -12.79 -5.99
N ALA A 83 20.47 -12.43 -5.38
CA ALA A 83 20.44 -11.89 -4.03
C ALA A 83 19.93 -12.97 -3.09
N ASN A 84 20.57 -13.09 -1.92
CA ASN A 84 20.15 -14.04 -0.86
C ASN A 84 18.78 -13.69 -0.25
N THR A 85 18.11 -12.63 -0.71
CA THR A 85 16.77 -12.18 -0.28
C THR A 85 16.17 -11.32 -1.38
N ILE A 86 14.94 -11.62 -1.84
CA ILE A 86 14.19 -10.81 -2.80
C ILE A 86 13.14 -10.01 -2.01
N PHE A 87 13.26 -8.68 -2.02
CA PHE A 87 12.38 -7.78 -1.27
C PHE A 87 11.14 -7.37 -2.08
N PHE A 88 10.07 -7.02 -1.36
CA PHE A 88 8.76 -6.60 -1.89
C PHE A 88 8.81 -5.50 -2.97
N SER A 89 9.80 -4.61 -2.97
CA SER A 89 9.95 -3.55 -3.99
C SER A 89 10.23 -4.09 -5.40
N SER A 90 10.80 -5.29 -5.47
CA SER A 90 11.16 -5.95 -6.73
C SER A 90 10.05 -6.80 -7.32
N ASN A 91 8.94 -6.92 -6.59
CA ASN A 91 8.03 -8.06 -6.66
C ASN A 91 6.92 -7.95 -7.70
N TYR A 92 7.00 -6.98 -8.61
CA TYR A 92 5.90 -6.63 -9.47
C TYR A 92 6.34 -6.44 -10.92
N ASP A 93 5.63 -7.12 -11.82
CA ASP A 93 5.62 -6.75 -13.25
C ASP A 93 5.28 -5.27 -13.41
N SER A 94 5.64 -4.63 -14.54
CA SER A 94 5.40 -3.19 -14.75
C SER A 94 3.95 -2.81 -14.44
N ASP A 95 2.97 -3.62 -14.81
CA ASP A 95 1.57 -3.28 -14.59
C ASP A 95 1.18 -3.37 -13.11
N SER A 96 1.75 -4.32 -12.38
CA SER A 96 1.47 -4.48 -10.95
C SER A 96 2.20 -3.44 -10.09
N ARG A 97 3.39 -2.99 -10.52
CA ARG A 97 4.09 -1.85 -9.89
C ARG A 97 3.24 -0.61 -10.00
N LEU A 98 2.56 -0.43 -11.13
CA LEU A 98 1.80 0.77 -11.41
C LEU A 98 0.56 0.81 -10.52
N ILE A 99 -0.14 -0.32 -10.44
CA ILE A 99 -1.30 -0.48 -9.57
C ILE A 99 -0.92 -0.24 -8.11
N LEU A 100 0.18 -0.83 -7.62
CA LEU A 100 0.63 -0.62 -6.25
C LEU A 100 0.98 0.86 -6.00
N SER A 101 1.75 1.48 -6.90
CA SER A 101 2.16 2.88 -6.78
C SER A 101 0.96 3.84 -6.77
N ILE A 102 -0.01 3.64 -7.66
CA ILE A 102 -1.24 4.43 -7.69
C ILE A 102 -2.04 4.22 -6.40
N SER A 103 -2.14 2.98 -5.92
CA SER A 103 -2.84 2.67 -4.66
C SER A 103 -2.20 3.38 -3.46
N LEU A 104 -0.87 3.37 -3.40
CA LEU A 104 -0.10 4.09 -2.39
C LEU A 104 -0.28 5.61 -2.50
N GLY A 105 -0.25 6.14 -3.72
CA GLY A 105 -0.54 7.54 -4.00
C GLY A 105 -1.91 7.94 -3.47
N LEU A 106 -2.93 7.12 -3.74
CA LEU A 106 -4.30 7.35 -3.28
C LEU A 106 -4.42 7.36 -1.75
N ILE A 107 -3.76 6.42 -1.07
CA ILE A 107 -3.70 6.35 0.39
C ILE A 107 -3.12 7.65 0.96
N ILE A 108 -2.01 8.15 0.41
CA ILE A 108 -1.41 9.42 0.84
C ILE A 108 -2.30 10.61 0.51
N SER A 109 -2.96 10.62 -0.66
CA SER A 109 -3.90 11.68 -1.03
C SER A 109 -5.04 11.80 -0.04
N PHE A 110 -5.60 10.68 0.42
CA PHE A 110 -6.58 10.67 1.49
C PHE A 110 -5.98 11.12 2.82
N ALA A 111 -4.80 10.63 3.21
CA ALA A 111 -4.15 11.05 4.45
C ALA A 111 -3.94 12.56 4.56
N THR A 112 -3.65 13.19 3.42
CA THR A 112 -3.33 14.62 3.29
C THR A 112 -4.54 15.53 3.00
N ILE A 113 -5.74 14.95 2.83
CA ILE A 113 -6.95 15.68 2.41
C ILE A 113 -7.33 16.79 3.40
N LEU A 114 -7.14 16.54 4.70
CA LEU A 114 -7.49 17.49 5.75
C LEU A 114 -6.56 18.70 5.74
N GLN A 115 -5.26 18.49 5.52
CA GLN A 115 -4.25 19.54 5.40
C GLN A 115 -4.53 20.40 4.17
N ALA A 116 -4.84 19.76 3.03
CA ALA A 116 -5.19 20.45 1.80
C ALA A 116 -6.47 21.28 1.94
N GLY A 117 -7.50 20.72 2.58
CA GLY A 117 -8.74 21.44 2.85
C GLY A 117 -8.53 22.66 3.73
N LEU A 118 -7.71 22.53 4.78
CA LEU A 118 -7.38 23.66 5.65
C LEU A 118 -6.51 24.72 4.97
N TYR A 119 -5.57 24.31 4.13
CA TYR A 119 -4.78 25.24 3.32
C TYR A 119 -5.67 26.03 2.35
N PHE A 120 -6.58 25.34 1.65
CA PHE A 120 -7.56 25.96 0.76
C PHE A 120 -8.44 26.97 1.53
N LEU A 121 -9.00 26.55 2.66
CA LEU A 121 -9.87 27.40 3.47
C LEU A 121 -9.13 28.60 4.04
N ARG A 122 -7.90 28.45 4.54
CA ARG A 122 -7.09 29.58 5.03
C ARG A 122 -6.83 30.62 3.95
N ASN A 123 -6.47 30.17 2.75
CA ASN A 123 -6.21 31.08 1.64
C ASN A 123 -7.47 31.80 1.16
N LYS A 124 -8.62 31.11 1.21
CA LYS A 124 -9.88 31.64 0.71
C LYS A 124 -10.62 32.52 1.70
N LEU A 125 -10.52 32.22 2.99
CA LEU A 125 -11.26 32.86 4.07
C LEU A 125 -10.34 33.61 5.02
N ALA A 126 -9.30 34.27 4.53
CA ALA A 126 -8.22 34.85 5.34
C ALA A 126 -8.68 35.47 6.69
N GLN A 127 -9.71 36.34 6.68
CA GLN A 127 -10.26 36.97 7.89
C GLN A 127 -11.42 36.17 8.52
N ASP A 128 -12.19 35.43 7.73
CA ASP A 128 -13.37 34.65 8.18
C ASP A 128 -13.05 33.21 8.57
N PHE A 129 -11.78 32.79 8.51
CA PHE A 129 -11.39 31.40 8.74
C PHE A 129 -11.74 30.92 10.15
N GLY A 130 -11.58 31.79 11.16
CA GLY A 130 -12.01 31.51 12.53
C GLY A 130 -13.53 31.32 12.63
N LEU A 131 -14.31 32.14 11.92
CA LEU A 131 -15.77 32.03 11.84
C LEU A 131 -16.19 30.73 11.15
N TYR A 132 -15.48 30.32 10.09
CA TYR A 132 -15.72 29.06 9.39
C TYR A 132 -15.47 27.84 10.28
N LEU A 133 -14.38 27.85 11.09
CA LEU A 133 -14.12 26.76 12.03
C LEU A 133 -15.24 26.62 13.08
N GLN A 134 -15.83 27.74 13.52
CA GLN A 134 -17.01 27.70 14.41
C GLN A 134 -18.25 27.17 13.71
N TYR A 135 -18.50 27.63 12.49
CA TYR A 135 -19.58 27.10 11.64
C TYR A 135 -19.45 25.58 11.50
N PHE A 136 -18.27 25.08 11.12
CA PHE A 136 -18.01 23.66 10.96
C PHE A 136 -18.23 22.90 12.27
N ALA A 137 -17.68 23.40 13.39
CA ALA A 137 -17.84 22.76 14.70
C ALA A 137 -19.31 22.70 15.17
N ARG A 138 -20.09 23.75 14.92
CA ARG A 138 -21.53 23.80 15.27
C ARG A 138 -22.39 22.93 14.36
N GLU A 139 -22.16 22.97 13.04
CA GLU A 139 -22.94 22.19 12.06
C GLU A 139 -22.65 20.68 12.20
N SER A 140 -21.39 20.30 12.40
CA SER A 140 -21.01 18.89 12.53
C SER A 140 -21.16 18.35 13.95
N ASN A 141 -21.31 19.22 14.96
CA ASN A 141 -21.24 18.88 16.38
C ASN A 141 -19.94 18.15 16.77
N ILE A 142 -18.84 18.48 16.08
CA ILE A 142 -17.52 17.86 16.29
C ILE A 142 -16.53 18.93 16.76
N ASN A 143 -15.80 18.63 17.83
CA ASN A 143 -14.64 19.43 18.23
C ASN A 143 -13.52 19.23 17.20
N PHE A 144 -13.20 20.30 16.46
CA PHE A 144 -12.23 20.24 15.37
C PHE A 144 -10.83 19.79 15.82
N ILE A 145 -10.38 20.22 17.01
CA ILE A 145 -9.07 19.83 17.55
C ILE A 145 -9.04 18.34 17.89
N SER A 146 -10.10 17.82 18.49
CA SER A 146 -10.22 16.39 18.76
C SER A 146 -10.27 15.57 17.46
N PHE A 147 -10.97 16.07 16.44
CA PHE A 147 -11.04 15.44 15.13
C PHE A 147 -9.68 15.39 14.42
N THR A 148 -8.92 16.49 14.39
CA THR A 148 -7.59 16.49 13.74
C THR A 148 -6.61 15.56 14.44
N ASN A 149 -6.65 15.49 15.78
CA ASN A 149 -5.84 14.51 16.52
C ASN A 149 -6.25 13.08 16.19
N ALA A 150 -7.55 12.76 16.20
CA ALA A 150 -8.06 11.44 15.85
C ALA A 150 -7.70 11.04 14.40
N TRP A 151 -7.80 11.97 13.46
CA TRP A 151 -7.40 11.80 12.06
C TRP A 151 -5.91 11.47 11.94
N ALA A 152 -5.05 12.23 12.61
CA ALA A 152 -3.60 11.99 12.60
C ALA A 152 -3.26 10.63 13.23
N THR A 153 -3.92 10.25 14.34
CA THR A 153 -3.74 8.95 14.97
C THR A 153 -4.20 7.81 14.06
N PHE A 154 -5.35 7.95 13.41
CA PHE A 154 -5.86 6.96 12.45
C PHE A 154 -4.85 6.71 11.33
N TRP A 155 -4.36 7.75 10.67
CA TRP A 155 -3.38 7.60 9.59
C TRP A 155 -2.02 7.10 10.06
N CYS A 156 -1.62 7.41 11.30
CA CYS A 156 -0.44 6.82 11.91
C CYS A 156 -0.59 5.30 12.08
N ILE A 157 -1.75 4.82 12.55
CA ILE A 157 -2.05 3.39 12.67
C ILE A 157 -2.05 2.72 11.29
N ILE A 158 -2.68 3.33 10.29
CA ILE A 158 -2.70 2.80 8.92
C ILE A 158 -1.28 2.71 8.35
N ALA A 159 -0.46 3.74 8.52
CA ALA A 159 0.92 3.73 8.07
C ALA A 159 1.76 2.66 8.78
N LEU A 160 1.55 2.47 10.09
CA LEU A 160 2.19 1.40 10.88
C LEU A 160 1.82 0.01 10.38
N LEU A 161 0.53 -0.24 10.16
CA LEU A 161 0.06 -1.49 9.59
C LEU A 161 0.67 -1.71 8.21
N PHE A 162 0.73 -0.67 7.38
CA PHE A 162 1.29 -0.76 6.04
C PHE A 162 2.79 -1.04 6.04
N LEU A 163 3.57 -0.32 6.86
CA LEU A 163 5.01 -0.56 7.03
C LEU A 163 5.28 -1.98 7.52
N HIS A 164 4.50 -2.45 8.50
CA HIS A 164 4.59 -3.84 8.96
C HIS A 164 4.30 -4.82 7.81
N GLN A 165 3.27 -4.59 6.99
CA GLN A 165 2.95 -5.49 5.87
C GLN A 165 4.03 -5.48 4.77
N VAL A 166 4.61 -4.32 4.45
CA VAL A 166 5.67 -4.22 3.44
C VAL A 166 6.97 -4.89 3.91
N ASP A 167 7.35 -4.73 5.17
CA ASP A 167 8.53 -5.41 5.74
C ASP A 167 8.35 -6.94 5.80
N THR A 168 7.11 -7.36 6.09
CA THR A 168 6.84 -8.78 6.35
C THR A 168 6.55 -9.59 5.10
N CYS A 169 6.02 -9.00 4.03
CA CYS A 169 5.71 -9.73 2.81
C CYS A 169 6.99 -9.97 1.96
N ARG A 170 7.46 -11.22 1.88
CA ARG A 170 8.73 -11.54 1.21
C ARG A 170 8.78 -12.95 0.64
N LEU A 171 9.60 -13.10 -0.40
CA LEU A 171 10.10 -14.38 -0.89
C LEU A 171 11.60 -14.43 -0.65
N LYS A 172 12.05 -15.43 0.09
CA LYS A 172 13.48 -15.69 0.26
C LYS A 172 13.78 -17.09 -0.22
N ILE A 173 14.63 -17.20 -1.23
CA ILE A 173 15.17 -18.47 -1.69
C ILE A 173 16.65 -18.44 -1.39
N ASP A 174 17.08 -19.31 -0.48
CA ASP A 174 18.50 -19.53 -0.20
C ASP A 174 18.94 -20.90 -0.72
N ASP A 175 20.15 -21.33 -0.39
CA ASP A 175 20.68 -22.60 -0.87
C ASP A 175 19.98 -23.84 -0.31
N LYS A 176 19.16 -23.70 0.74
CA LYS A 176 18.57 -24.81 1.50
C LYS A 176 17.04 -24.81 1.52
N SER A 177 16.42 -23.65 1.31
CA SER A 177 15.01 -23.45 1.60
C SER A 177 14.37 -22.33 0.79
N ILE A 178 13.05 -22.40 0.72
CA ILE A 178 12.13 -21.43 0.17
C ILE A 178 11.29 -20.92 1.35
N GLU A 179 11.43 -19.65 1.70
CA GLU A 179 10.60 -18.97 2.69
C GLU A 179 9.60 -18.07 1.98
N LEU A 180 8.32 -18.31 2.26
CA LEU A 180 7.17 -17.59 1.73
C LEU A 180 6.48 -16.85 2.86
N ARG A 181 6.34 -15.53 2.74
CA ARG A 181 5.45 -14.75 3.61
C ARG A 181 4.57 -13.86 2.76
N ARG A 182 3.28 -14.19 2.71
CA ARG A 182 2.26 -13.51 1.90
C ARG A 182 1.69 -12.29 2.63
N PHE A 183 1.05 -11.39 1.89
CA PHE A 183 0.49 -10.12 2.37
C PHE A 183 -0.54 -10.26 3.51
N PHE A 184 -1.23 -11.39 3.64
CA PHE A 184 -2.18 -11.65 4.73
C PHE A 184 -1.71 -12.76 5.69
N SER A 185 -0.45 -13.20 5.57
CA SER A 185 0.11 -14.25 6.41
C SER A 185 0.77 -13.67 7.65
N ILE A 186 0.25 -14.08 8.82
CA ILE A 186 0.87 -13.74 10.12
C ILE A 186 2.24 -14.41 10.26
N ASN A 187 2.33 -15.67 9.81
CA ASN A 187 3.54 -16.49 9.91
C ASN A 187 4.26 -16.61 8.56
N SER A 188 5.58 -16.77 8.59
CA SER A 188 6.36 -17.25 7.44
C SER A 188 6.18 -18.76 7.29
N GLU A 189 6.07 -19.22 6.05
CA GLU A 189 6.11 -20.63 5.71
C GLU A 189 7.47 -20.94 5.10
N THR A 190 8.25 -21.81 5.75
CA THR A 190 9.56 -22.24 5.25
C THR A 190 9.45 -23.68 4.75
N TYR A 191 9.92 -23.92 3.54
CA TYR A 191 9.96 -25.23 2.89
C TYR A 191 11.40 -25.53 2.52
N HIS A 192 11.94 -26.66 2.95
CA HIS A 192 13.24 -27.10 2.46
C HIS A 192 13.12 -27.61 1.02
N PHE A 193 14.21 -27.60 0.25
CA PHE A 193 14.17 -28.19 -1.10
C PHE A 193 13.78 -29.67 -1.07
N ASP A 194 14.15 -30.39 -0.02
CA ASP A 194 13.73 -31.78 0.20
C ASP A 194 12.23 -31.94 0.43
N ASP A 195 11.51 -30.86 0.78
CA ASP A 195 10.06 -30.86 0.95
C ASP A 195 9.32 -30.65 -0.38
N VAL A 196 10.03 -30.31 -1.46
CA VAL A 196 9.45 -30.17 -2.79
C VAL A 196 9.14 -31.56 -3.33
N GLN A 197 7.87 -31.81 -3.61
CA GLN A 197 7.40 -33.09 -4.15
C GLN A 197 7.40 -33.09 -5.68
N SER A 198 6.92 -32.01 -6.31
CA SER A 198 6.84 -31.91 -7.76
C SER A 198 6.73 -30.47 -8.25
N LEU A 199 7.22 -30.24 -9.47
CA LEU A 199 7.13 -28.98 -10.20
C LEU A 199 6.24 -29.17 -11.42
N PHE A 200 5.20 -28.37 -11.56
CA PHE A 200 4.29 -28.40 -12.69
C PHE A 200 4.38 -27.11 -13.49
N PHE A 201 4.23 -27.22 -14.80
CA PHE A 201 4.04 -26.10 -15.71
C PHE A 201 2.71 -26.28 -16.45
N SER A 202 1.93 -25.20 -16.54
CA SER A 202 0.75 -25.15 -17.38
C SER A 202 0.71 -23.85 -18.18
N SER A 203 0.34 -23.95 -19.45
CA SER A 203 0.16 -22.81 -20.36
C SER A 203 -1.28 -22.31 -20.43
N LEU A 204 -2.20 -23.02 -19.78
CA LEU A 204 -3.64 -22.78 -19.82
C LEU A 204 -4.21 -22.99 -18.41
N VAL A 205 -4.96 -22.02 -17.90
CA VAL A 205 -5.52 -22.05 -16.54
C VAL A 205 -7.03 -21.86 -16.60
N LYS A 206 -7.77 -22.53 -15.72
CA LYS A 206 -9.21 -22.32 -15.56
C LYS A 206 -9.45 -21.13 -14.63
N ALA A 207 -10.06 -20.07 -15.15
CA ALA A 207 -10.45 -18.90 -14.36
C ALA A 207 -11.65 -19.23 -13.44
N PRO A 208 -11.94 -18.40 -12.41
CA PRO A 208 -13.03 -18.66 -11.46
C PRO A 208 -14.42 -18.76 -12.10
N ASN A 209 -14.62 -18.08 -13.23
CA ASN A 209 -15.84 -18.15 -14.04
C ASN A 209 -15.92 -19.44 -14.91
N GLY A 210 -14.92 -20.33 -14.82
CA GLY A 210 -14.81 -21.55 -15.60
C GLY A 210 -14.17 -21.41 -16.98
N SER A 211 -13.83 -20.19 -17.43
CA SER A 211 -13.20 -20.00 -18.75
C SER A 211 -11.74 -20.41 -18.74
N ILE A 212 -11.29 -21.09 -19.80
CA ILE A 212 -9.88 -21.43 -19.97
C ILE A 212 -9.16 -20.23 -20.56
N VAL A 213 -8.17 -19.69 -19.84
CA VAL A 213 -7.34 -18.57 -20.27
C VAL A 213 -5.91 -19.03 -20.52
N LYS A 214 -5.27 -18.46 -21.54
CA LYS A 214 -3.85 -18.71 -21.80
C LYS A 214 -3.02 -17.91 -20.81
N GLN A 215 -2.51 -18.59 -19.79
CA GLN A 215 -1.67 -18.01 -18.75
C GLN A 215 -0.63 -19.05 -18.35
N GLU A 216 0.65 -18.70 -18.52
CA GLU A 216 1.76 -19.56 -18.12
C GLU A 216 1.97 -19.47 -16.61
N ARG A 217 1.89 -20.62 -15.94
CA ARG A 217 2.08 -20.75 -14.49
C ARG A 217 2.94 -21.95 -14.17
N TYR A 218 3.91 -21.75 -13.29
CA TYR A 218 4.59 -22.82 -12.59
C TYR A 218 3.97 -23.02 -11.21
N ARG A 219 3.82 -24.27 -10.80
CA ARG A 219 3.30 -24.66 -9.49
C ARG A 219 4.30 -25.60 -8.82
N VAL A 220 4.65 -25.28 -7.58
CA VAL A 220 5.42 -26.13 -6.67
C VAL A 220 4.42 -26.82 -5.74
N LEU A 221 4.43 -28.15 -5.73
CA LEU A 221 3.71 -28.95 -4.74
C LEU A 221 4.71 -29.42 -3.68
N PHE A 222 4.38 -29.19 -2.42
CA PHE A 222 5.17 -29.66 -1.29
C PHE A 222 4.61 -30.97 -0.73
N LYS A 223 5.47 -31.76 -0.07
CA LYS A 223 5.10 -33.06 0.53
C LYS A 223 3.96 -32.98 1.54
N ASN A 224 3.75 -31.82 2.17
CA ASN A 224 2.64 -31.57 3.09
C ASN A 224 1.31 -31.25 2.38
N GLY A 225 1.26 -31.37 1.04
CA GLY A 225 0.08 -31.10 0.22
C GLY A 225 -0.16 -29.63 -0.10
N LYS A 226 0.62 -28.71 0.50
CA LYS A 226 0.52 -27.28 0.18
C LYS A 226 1.09 -27.00 -1.20
N GLN A 227 0.58 -25.95 -1.82
CA GLN A 227 0.95 -25.53 -3.16
C GLN A 227 1.39 -24.06 -3.16
N TRP A 228 2.45 -23.79 -3.90
CA TRP A 228 2.88 -22.45 -4.22
C TRP A 228 2.86 -22.25 -5.73
N ILE A 229 2.24 -21.17 -6.19
CA ILE A 229 2.27 -20.79 -7.60
C ILE A 229 3.39 -19.76 -7.75
N ILE A 230 4.35 -20.01 -8.65
CA ILE A 230 5.44 -19.08 -9.01
C ILE A 230 4.88 -17.93 -9.90
N ASP A 231 3.62 -17.57 -9.67
CA ASP A 231 2.94 -16.39 -10.19
C ASP A 231 2.35 -15.54 -9.05
N ASP A 232 2.41 -16.04 -7.80
CA ASP A 232 2.20 -15.22 -6.62
C ASP A 232 3.15 -14.02 -6.76
N TRP A 233 2.63 -12.81 -6.48
CA TRP A 233 3.26 -11.48 -6.57
C TRP A 233 4.52 -11.29 -5.70
N LEU A 234 5.34 -12.32 -5.64
CA LEU A 234 6.44 -12.57 -4.72
C LEU A 234 7.72 -12.90 -5.49
N SER A 235 7.64 -13.34 -6.76
CA SER A 235 8.82 -13.70 -7.58
C SER A 235 9.55 -12.50 -8.21
N GLY A 236 8.88 -11.34 -8.28
CA GLY A 236 9.47 -10.11 -8.79
C GLY A 236 9.99 -10.11 -10.21
N ASN A 237 11.07 -9.37 -10.44
CA ASN A 237 11.74 -9.25 -11.75
C ASN A 237 12.46 -10.53 -12.18
N VAL A 238 12.59 -11.54 -11.30
CA VAL A 238 13.16 -12.83 -11.69
C VAL A 238 12.17 -13.54 -12.59
N SER A 239 12.59 -13.91 -13.80
CA SER A 239 11.69 -14.64 -14.71
C SER A 239 11.23 -15.94 -14.05
N LYS A 240 9.93 -16.23 -14.20
CA LYS A 240 9.31 -17.44 -13.64
C LYS A 240 10.08 -18.69 -14.07
N ASP A 241 10.53 -18.71 -15.33
CA ASP A 241 11.34 -19.77 -15.91
C ASP A 241 12.69 -19.92 -15.19
N SER A 242 13.36 -18.82 -14.87
CA SER A 242 14.64 -18.84 -14.14
C SER A 242 14.45 -19.39 -12.73
N LEU A 243 13.38 -18.97 -12.06
CA LEU A 243 13.08 -19.41 -10.70
C LEU A 243 12.68 -20.89 -10.67
N ALA A 244 11.83 -21.32 -11.59
CA ALA A 244 11.46 -22.72 -11.76
C ALA A 244 12.67 -23.60 -12.12
N SER A 245 13.56 -23.11 -13.00
CA SER A 245 14.81 -23.79 -13.35
C SER A 245 15.75 -23.91 -12.16
N TYR A 246 15.86 -22.86 -11.33
CA TYR A 246 16.66 -22.89 -10.12
C TYR A 246 16.16 -23.94 -9.13
N ILE A 247 14.84 -23.97 -8.87
CA ILE A 247 14.22 -24.95 -7.97
C ILE A 247 14.37 -26.37 -8.54
N SER A 248 14.14 -26.55 -9.84
CA SER A 248 14.35 -27.83 -10.54
C SER A 248 15.79 -28.33 -10.37
N LYS A 249 16.78 -27.45 -10.55
CA LYS A 249 18.20 -27.80 -10.38
C LYS A 249 18.53 -28.17 -8.92
N LYS A 250 18.00 -27.44 -7.95
CA LYS A 250 18.25 -27.69 -6.51
C LYS A 250 17.59 -28.99 -6.02
N THR A 251 16.43 -29.33 -6.56
CA THR A 251 15.65 -30.52 -6.18
C THR A 251 15.95 -31.75 -7.04
N SER A 252 16.66 -31.58 -8.16
CA SER A 252 16.83 -32.60 -9.21
C SER A 252 15.51 -33.14 -9.77
N LEU A 253 14.42 -32.37 -9.66
CA LEU A 253 13.11 -32.72 -10.18
C LEU A 253 12.92 -32.14 -11.58
N HIS A 254 12.30 -32.91 -12.48
CA HIS A 254 11.87 -32.42 -13.78
C HIS A 254 10.57 -31.61 -13.68
N ILE A 255 10.45 -30.58 -14.52
CA ILE A 255 9.22 -29.80 -14.64
C ILE A 255 8.22 -30.59 -15.49
N LEU A 256 7.07 -30.91 -14.91
CA LEU A 256 6.02 -31.71 -15.55
C LEU A 256 5.01 -30.80 -16.26
N HIS A 257 4.72 -31.07 -17.53
CA HIS A 257 3.68 -30.36 -18.27
C HIS A 257 2.30 -30.90 -17.91
N GLN A 258 1.45 -30.06 -17.30
CA GLN A 258 0.12 -30.46 -16.83
C GLN A 258 -0.98 -29.90 -17.73
N ARG A 259 -1.98 -30.74 -18.04
CA ARG A 259 -3.17 -30.35 -18.80
C ARG A 259 -4.17 -29.63 -17.90
N VAL A 260 -5.00 -28.78 -18.52
CA VAL A 260 -5.99 -27.91 -17.83
C VAL A 260 -7.03 -28.68 -17.02
N SER A 261 -7.29 -29.95 -17.37
CA SER A 261 -8.30 -30.79 -16.71
C SER A 261 -8.01 -31.09 -15.24
N ASP A 262 -6.77 -30.87 -14.79
CA ASP A 262 -6.29 -31.34 -13.49
C ASP A 262 -6.10 -30.17 -12.49
N TRP A 263 -6.73 -29.02 -12.77
CA TRP A 263 -6.69 -27.77 -11.99
C TRP A 263 -8.02 -27.48 -11.28
#